data_AF-K1T875-F1
#
_entry.id   AF-K1T875-F1
#
_cell.length_a   1.000
_cell.length_b   1.000
_cell.length_c   1.000
_cell.angle_alpha   90.00
_cell.angle_beta   90.00
_cell.angle_gamma   90.00
#
_symmetry.space_group_name_H-M   'P 1'
#
loop_
_entity.id
_entity.type
_entity.pdbx_description
1 polymer ?
#
loop_
_entity_poly.entity_id
_entity_poly.type
_entity_poly.pdbx_seq_one_letter_code
_entity_poly.pdbx_strand_id
1 'polypeptide(L)' 'MTKAEIQLVRSLADKRSRTEHGLFVAEGHKFIGELCTSALRVRKIFALEGLFRGRRSRNRVF' A
#
# COMPACT_ATOMS: atom_id res chain seq x y z
N MET A 1 -7.39 0.05 -10.77
CA MET A 1 -7.85 -0.63 -9.55
C MET A 1 -8.99 -1.57 -9.94
N THR A 2 -8.91 -2.84 -9.60
CA THR A 2 -9.94 -3.86 -9.91
C THR A 2 -10.88 -4.08 -8.72
N LYS A 3 -12.03 -4.73 -8.96
CA LYS A 3 -12.98 -5.09 -7.89
C LYS A 3 -12.35 -5.98 -6.82
N ALA A 4 -11.52 -6.94 -7.21
CA ALA A 4 -10.82 -7.83 -6.28
C ALA A 4 -9.83 -7.07 -5.38
N GLU A 5 -9.12 -6.07 -5.92
CA GLU A 5 -8.24 -5.21 -5.13
C GLU A 5 -9.00 -4.40 -4.09
N ILE A 6 -10.17 -3.84 -4.47
CA ILE A 6 -11.04 -3.12 -3.54
C ILE A 6 -11.53 -4.04 -2.42
N GLN A 7 -11.95 -5.27 -2.76
CA GLN A 7 -12.41 -6.26 -1.78
C GLN A 7 -11.30 -6.65 -0.81
N LEU A 8 -10.07 -6.86 -1.30
CA LEU A 8 -8.91 -7.14 -0.47
C LEU A 8 -8.60 -5.99 0.48
N VAL A 9 -8.51 -4.75 0.01
CA VAL A 9 -8.24 -3.59 0.88
C VAL A 9 -9.30 -3.48 1.98
N ARG A 10 -10.58 -3.69 1.64
CA ARG A 10 -11.67 -3.67 2.62
C ARG A 10 -11.59 -4.81 3.62
N SER A 11 -11.17 -6.01 3.23
CA SER A 11 -11.05 -7.14 4.15
C SER A 11 -9.95 -6.94 5.19
N LEU A 12 -8.89 -6.18 4.88
CA LEU A 12 -7.77 -5.91 5.80
C LEU A 12 -8.15 -5.05 7.03
N ALA A 13 -9.37 -4.52 7.10
CA ALA A 13 -9.93 -3.96 8.33
C ALA A 13 -10.08 -5.04 9.43
N ASP A 14 -10.34 -6.29 9.03
CA ASP A 14 -10.47 -7.43 9.92
C ASP A 14 -9.12 -8.04 10.33
N LYS A 15 -8.99 -8.45 11.61
CA LYS A 15 -7.74 -8.99 12.17
C LYS A 15 -7.37 -10.34 11.55
N ARG A 16 -8.34 -11.23 11.35
CA ARG A 16 -8.09 -12.57 10.79
C ARG A 16 -7.57 -12.44 9.36
N SER A 17 -8.20 -11.56 8.58
CA SER A 17 -7.79 -11.26 7.20
C SER A 17 -6.37 -10.69 7.11
N ARG A 18 -5.96 -9.83 8.07
CA ARG A 18 -4.56 -9.35 8.14
C ARG A 18 -3.58 -10.48 8.42
N THR A 19 -3.88 -11.36 9.37
CA THR A 19 -3.03 -12.51 9.70
C THR A 19 -2.92 -13.47 8.52
N GLU A 20 -4.04 -13.77 7.86
CA GLU A 20 -4.09 -14.68 6.72
C GLU A 20 -3.28 -14.17 5.52
N HIS A 21 -3.41 -12.89 5.19
CA HIS A 21 -2.72 -12.30 4.05
C HIS A 21 -1.31 -11.78 4.37
N GLY A 22 -0.99 -11.57 5.65
CA GLY A 22 0.26 -10.92 6.07
C GLY A 22 0.36 -9.46 5.61
N LEU A 23 -0.79 -8.78 5.46
CA LEU A 23 -0.89 -7.41 4.96
C LEU A 23 -1.66 -6.52 5.93
N PHE A 24 -1.42 -5.22 5.83
CA PHE A 24 -2.23 -4.19 6.49
C PHE A 24 -2.37 -2.98 5.56
N VAL A 25 -3.35 -2.13 5.85
CA VAL A 25 -3.57 -0.87 5.12
C VAL A 25 -2.97 0.28 5.93
N ALA A 26 -2.25 1.15 5.24
CA ALA A 26 -1.70 2.39 5.77
C ALA A 26 -2.24 3.56 4.95
N GLU A 27 -2.74 4.59 5.64
CA GLU A 27 -3.34 5.77 5.01
C GLU A 27 -2.60 7.04 5.44
N GLY A 28 -2.60 8.05 4.56
CA GLY A 28 -1.99 9.35 4.82
C GLY A 28 -0.62 9.55 4.15
N HIS A 29 -0.44 10.69 3.48
CA HIS A 29 0.75 10.99 2.67
C HIS A 29 2.07 10.89 3.46
N LYS A 30 2.10 11.43 4.69
CA LYS A 30 3.27 11.43 5.56
C LYS A 30 3.66 9.99 5.95
N PHE A 31 2.68 9.22 6.41
CA PHE A 31 2.90 7.86 6.87
C PHE A 31 3.33 6.93 5.73
N ILE A 32 2.73 7.07 4.54
CA ILE A 32 3.13 6.33 3.34
C ILE A 32 4.58 6.69 2.96
N GLY A 33 4.97 7.96 3.07
CA GLY A 33 6.35 8.41 2.84
C GLY A 33 7.35 7.73 3.79
N GLU A 34 7.04 7.67 5.08
CA GLU A 34 7.85 6.99 6.09
C GLU A 34 7.96 5.48 5.80
N LEU A 35 6.85 4.82 5.46
CA LEU A 35 6.84 3.39 5.11
C LEU A 35 7.71 3.08 3.90
N CYS A 36 7.74 3.96 2.89
CA CYS A 36 8.62 3.81 1.72
C CYS A 36 10.11 3.89 2.07
N THR A 37 10.47 4.44 3.23
CA THR A 37 11.84 4.51 3.74
C THR A 37 12.16 3.46 4.82
N SER A 38 11.15 2.69 5.24
CA SER A 38 11.28 1.68 6.29
C SER A 38 11.81 0.34 5.76
N ALA A 39 12.03 -0.61 6.67
CA ALA A 39 12.33 -2.00 6.31
C ALA A 39 11.10 -2.78 5.82
N LEU A 40 9.89 -2.22 5.91
CA LEU A 40 8.68 -2.87 5.45
C LEU A 40 8.55 -2.77 3.94
N ARG A 41 8.17 -3.90 3.32
CA ARG A 41 7.97 -3.99 1.87
C ARG A 41 6.59 -3.50 1.48
N VAL A 42 6.52 -2.40 0.73
CA VAL A 42 5.25 -1.85 0.23
C VAL A 42 4.71 -2.71 -0.90
N ARG A 43 3.58 -3.39 -0.73
CA ARG A 43 3.03 -4.24 -1.80
C ARG A 43 2.40 -3.45 -2.95
N LYS A 44 1.63 -2.41 -2.63
CA LYS A 44 0.90 -1.58 -3.60
C LYS A 44 0.50 -0.27 -2.94
N ILE A 45 0.54 0.81 -3.72
CA ILE A 45 0.07 2.14 -3.32
C ILE A 45 -1.11 2.51 -4.21
N PHE A 46 -2.22 2.90 -3.58
CA PHE A 46 -3.36 3.51 -4.27
C PHE A 46 -3.37 4.99 -3.96
N ALA A 47 -3.38 5.82 -5.00
CA ALA A 47 -3.40 7.27 -4.86
C ALA A 47 -4.03 7.93 -6.08
N LEU A 48 -4.50 9.15 -5.86
CA LEU A 48 -4.85 10.06 -6.93
C LEU A 48 -3.60 10.43 -7.73
N GLU A 49 -3.79 10.72 -9.00
CA GLU A 49 -2.71 11.15 -9.87
C GLU A 49 -2.05 12.41 -9.29
N GLY A 50 -0.72 12.48 -9.36
CA GLY A 50 0.03 13.66 -8.91
C GLY A 50 0.50 13.60 -7.45
N LEU A 51 -0.14 12.80 -6.60
CA LEU A 51 0.14 12.80 -5.15
C LEU A 51 1.56 12.34 -4.80
N PHE A 52 2.12 11.43 -5.61
CA PHE A 52 3.48 10.93 -5.48
C PHE A 52 4.33 11.26 -6.72
N ARG A 53 4.28 12.51 -7.20
CA ARG A 53 5.20 12.99 -8.24
C ARG A 53 6.57 13.28 -7.62
N GLY A 54 7.42 12.26 -7.52
CA GLY A 54 8.75 12.46 -6.93
C GLY A 54 9.49 11.20 -6.50
N ARG A 55 9.63 10.24 -7.40
CA ARG A 55 10.73 9.25 -7.55
C ARG A 55 10.19 8.20 -8.51
N ARG A 56 10.47 8.35 -9.81
CA ARG A 56 10.42 7.21 -10.72
C ARG A 56 11.37 6.16 -10.15
N SER A 57 10.83 5.20 -9.41
CA SER A 57 11.47 3.91 -9.20
C SER A 57 11.64 3.31 -10.59
N ARG A 58 12.80 3.58 -11.20
CA ARG A 58 13.36 2.72 -12.23
C ARG A 58 13.36 1.32 -11.64
N ASN A 59 12.60 0.41 -12.22
CA ASN A 59 12.76 -1.03 -12.06
C ASN A 59 13.19 -1.47 -10.66
N ARG A 60 12.31 -1.31 -9.69
CA ARG A 60 12.26 -2.24 -8.57
C ARG A 60 10.80 -2.46 -8.25
N VAL A 61 10.36 -3.67 -8.59
CA VAL A 61 9.17 -4.29 -8.01
C VAL A 61 9.26 -4.02 -6.52
N PHE A 62 8.36 -3.19 -5.99
CA PHE A 62 8.29 -2.99 -4.55
C PHE A 62 7.98 -4.30 -3.87
#